data_AF-A0A2X2HLC9-F1
#
_entry.id   AF-A0A2X2HLC9-F1
#
_cell.length_a   1.000
_cell.length_b   1.000
_cell.length_c   1.000
_cell.angle_alpha   90.00
_cell.angle_beta   90.00
_cell.angle_gamma   90.00
#
_symmetry.space_group_name_H-M   'P 1'
#
loop_
_entity.id
_entity.type
_entity.pdbx_description
1 polymer ?
#
loop_
_entity_poly.entity_id
_entity_poly.type
_entity_poly.pdbx_seq_one_letter_code
_entity_poly.pdbx_strand_id
1 'polypeptide(L)' 'MSTKLTGYVWDGCAASGMKLSSVAIMARLADFSNDEGVCWPSIETIARQIGAGMSTVRTAIARLEAEGWLTRKARRQGNR' A
#
# COMPACT_ATOMS: atom_id res chain seq x y z
N MET A 1 5.09 14.54 1.89
CA MET A 1 4.99 14.18 0.45
C MET A 1 6.38 13.86 -0.04
N SER A 2 6.75 12.58 -0.12
CA SER A 2 8.03 12.16 -0.68
C SER A 2 7.83 11.75 -2.14
N THR A 3 8.16 12.64 -3.07
CA THR A 3 8.01 12.44 -4.53
C THR A 3 8.93 11.34 -5.08
N LYS A 4 9.93 10.91 -4.31
CA LYS A 4 10.85 9.83 -4.69
C LYS A 4 10.21 8.45 -4.54
N LEU A 5 9.43 8.24 -3.48
CA LEU A 5 8.79 6.95 -3.20
C LEU A 5 7.71 6.62 -4.23
N THR A 6 6.91 7.60 -4.64
CA THR A 6 5.91 7.41 -5.69
C THR A 6 6.54 7.05 -7.04
N GLY A 7 7.69 7.63 -7.41
CA GLY A 7 8.43 7.25 -8.62
C GLY A 7 8.86 5.78 -8.62
N TYR A 8 9.48 5.31 -7.54
CA TYR A 8 9.90 3.90 -7.40
C TYR A 8 8.73 2.91 -7.45
N VAL A 9 7.56 3.31 -6.94
CA VAL A 9 6.35 2.49 -7.02
C VAL A 9 5.92 2.30 -8.46
N TRP A 10 5.91 3.36 -9.27
CA TRP A 10 5.52 3.27 -10.67
C TRP A 10 6.49 2.41 -11.48
N ASP A 11 7.80 2.60 -11.32
CA ASP A 11 8.82 1.80 -12.01
C ASP A 11 8.78 0.33 -11.57
N GLY A 12 8.67 0.07 -10.27
CA GLY A 12 8.56 -1.29 -9.74
C GLY A 12 7.27 -2.00 -10.18
N CYS A 13 6.16 -1.27 -10.24
CA CYS A 13 4.88 -1.83 -10.68
C CYS A 13 4.83 -2.12 -12.19
N ALA A 14 5.43 -1.25 -13.01
CA ALA A 14 5.54 -1.45 -14.45
C ALA A 14 6.40 -2.69 -14.77
N ALA A 15 7.48 -2.91 -14.01
CA ALA A 15 8.33 -4.08 -14.15
C ALA A 15 7.68 -5.40 -13.66
N SER A 16 6.74 -5.33 -12.72
CA SER A 16 6.20 -6.51 -12.03
C SER A 16 4.90 -7.06 -12.63
N GLY A 17 4.34 -6.41 -13.67
CA GLY A 17 3.04 -6.82 -14.26
C GLY A 17 1.86 -6.69 -13.28
N MET A 18 1.97 -5.75 -12.33
CA MET A 18 1.01 -5.60 -11.25
C MET A 18 -0.32 -5.03 -11.76
N LYS A 19 -1.46 -5.48 -11.22
CA LYS A 19 -2.77 -4.90 -11.55
C LYS A 19 -2.78 -3.42 -11.15
N LEU A 20 -3.39 -2.57 -11.98
CA LEU A 20 -3.47 -1.11 -11.76
C LEU A 20 -3.99 -0.73 -10.36
N SER A 21 -4.88 -1.54 -9.78
CA SER A 21 -5.37 -1.37 -8.42
C SER A 21 -4.31 -1.55 -7.34
N SER A 22 -3.36 -2.48 -7.50
CA SER A 22 -2.22 -2.63 -6.58
C SER A 22 -1.28 -1.44 -6.67
N VAL A 23 -1.01 -0.95 -7.89
CA VAL A 23 -0.18 0.24 -8.13
C VAL A 23 -0.79 1.48 -7.48
N ALA A 24 -2.10 1.69 -7.65
CA ALA A 24 -2.82 2.79 -7.04
C ALA A 24 -2.77 2.74 -5.50
N ILE A 25 -2.90 1.55 -4.91
CA ILE A 25 -2.77 1.36 -3.46
C ILE A 25 -1.35 1.67 -3.00
N MET A 26 -0.34 1.17 -3.69
CA MET A 26 1.06 1.37 -3.33
C MET A 26 1.46 2.85 -3.46
N ALA A 27 1.02 3.53 -4.52
CA ALA A 27 1.24 4.96 -4.71
C ALA A 27 0.57 5.76 -3.58
N ARG A 28 -0.64 5.35 -3.17
CA ARG A 28 -1.33 6.02 -2.06
C ARG A 28 -0.65 5.78 -0.72
N LEU A 29 -0.14 4.58 -0.48
CA LEU A 29 0.66 4.29 0.71
C LEU A 29 1.94 5.12 0.74
N ALA A 30 2.58 5.32 -0.42
CA ALA A 30 3.76 6.18 -0.56
C ALA A 30 3.45 7.69 -0.34
N ASP A 31 2.23 8.15 -0.65
CA ASP A 31 1.81 9.52 -0.29
C ASP A 31 1.69 9.71 1.23
N PHE A 32 1.25 8.66 1.94
CA PHE A 32 1.07 8.67 3.39
C PHE A 32 2.32 8.26 4.16
N SER A 33 3.37 7.82 3.50
CA SER A 33 4.60 7.44 4.18
C SER A 33 5.36 8.68 4.63
N ASN A 34 5.92 8.59 5.83
CA ASN A 34 6.91 9.53 6.31
C ASN A 34 8.27 9.29 5.62
N ASP A 35 9.27 10.13 5.86
CA ASP A 35 10.64 9.94 5.32
C ASP A 35 11.27 8.58 5.66
N GLU A 36 10.80 7.92 6.71
CA GLU A 36 11.21 6.55 7.09
C GLU A 36 10.48 5.44 6.33
N GLY A 37 9.61 5.77 5.37
CA GLY A 37 8.84 4.79 4.60
C GLY A 37 7.66 4.16 5.36
N VAL A 38 7.36 4.63 6.57
CA VAL A 38 6.26 4.12 7.40
C VAL A 38 4.99 4.92 7.17
N CYS A 39 3.86 4.24 6.94
CA CYS A 39 2.55 4.86 6.80
C CYS A 39 1.53 4.24 7.78
N TRP A 40 0.52 5.02 8.16
CA TRP A 40 -0.53 4.62 9.13
C TRP A 40 -1.99 4.73 8.61
N PRO A 41 -2.30 4.59 7.31
CA PRO A 41 -3.67 4.73 6.85
C PRO A 41 -4.55 3.53 7.22
N SER A 42 -5.81 3.78 7.55
CA SER A 42 -6.82 2.73 7.68
C SER A 42 -7.20 2.17 6.31
N ILE A 43 -7.53 0.87 6.24
CA ILE A 43 -8.00 0.20 5.01
C ILE A 43 -9.23 0.93 4.43
N GLU A 44 -10.13 1.39 5.28
CA GLU A 44 -11.31 2.17 4.89
C GLU A 44 -10.92 3.50 4.22
N THR A 45 -9.89 4.18 4.73
CA THR A 45 -9.39 5.44 4.16
C THR A 45 -8.82 5.22 2.75
N ILE A 46 -8.06 4.14 2.57
CA ILE A 46 -7.50 3.74 1.27
C ILE A 46 -8.65 3.40 0.30
N ALA A 47 -9.60 2.58 0.73
CA ALA A 47 -10.77 2.21 -0.04
C ALA A 47 -11.55 3.43 -0.54
N ARG A 48 -11.84 4.38 0.36
CA ARG A 48 -12.56 5.62 0.02
C ARG A 48 -11.80 6.50 -0.96
N GLN A 49 -10.48 6.56 -0.87
CA GLN A 49 -9.68 7.44 -1.74
C GLN A 49 -9.45 6.88 -3.13
N ILE A 50 -9.34 5.56 -3.25
CA ILE A 50 -9.12 4.88 -4.54
C ILE A 50 -10.46 4.53 -5.20
N GLY A 51 -11.58 4.65 -4.47
CA GLY A 51 -12.91 4.23 -4.95
C GLY A 51 -13.04 2.71 -5.08
N ALA A 52 -12.18 1.96 -4.38
CA ALA A 52 -12.17 0.50 -4.42
C ALA A 52 -12.87 -0.08 -3.19
N GLY A 53 -13.52 -1.23 -3.34
CA GLY A 53 -14.11 -1.94 -2.20
C GLY A 53 -13.03 -2.39 -1.20
N MET A 54 -13.35 -2.35 0.09
CA MET A 54 -12.43 -2.76 1.17
C MET A 54 -11.84 -4.16 0.96
N SER A 55 -12.63 -5.10 0.41
CA SER A 55 -12.16 -6.45 0.05
C SER A 55 -11.07 -6.42 -1.03
N THR A 56 -11.18 -5.53 -2.01
CA THR A 56 -10.17 -5.37 -3.07
C THR A 56 -8.88 -4.83 -2.48
N VAL A 57 -8.99 -3.83 -1.59
CA VAL A 57 -7.83 -3.25 -0.89
C VAL A 57 -7.13 -4.31 -0.04
N ARG A 58 -7.89 -5.12 0.71
CA ARG A 58 -7.32 -6.22 1.51
C ARG A 58 -6.61 -7.25 0.65
N THR A 59 -7.21 -7.71 -0.44
CA THR A 59 -6.59 -8.69 -1.34
C THR A 59 -5.33 -8.14 -1.99
N ALA A 60 -5.34 -6.88 -2.42
CA ALA A 60 -4.17 -6.24 -3.01
C ALA A 60 -3.03 -6.09 -1.98
N ILE A 61 -3.32 -5.63 -0.76
CA ILE A 61 -2.33 -5.56 0.32
C ILE A 61 -1.78 -6.95 0.65
N ALA A 62 -2.63 -7.98 0.78
CA ALA A 62 -2.19 -9.33 1.07
C ALA A 62 -1.29 -9.90 -0.04
N ARG A 63 -1.57 -9.56 -1.31
CA ARG A 63 -0.73 -9.94 -2.44
C ARG A 63 0.62 -9.21 -2.43
N LEU A 64 0.61 -7.90 -2.18
CA LEU A 64 1.83 -7.10 -2.03
C LEU A 64 2.69 -7.59 -0.86
N GLU A 65 2.07 -8.04 0.23
CA GLU A 65 2.76 -8.67 1.36
C GLU A 65 3.35 -10.03 0.99
N ALA A 66 2.59 -10.88 0.27
CA ALA A 66 3.07 -12.18 -0.19
C ALA A 66 4.21 -12.08 -1.21
N GLU A 67 4.19 -11.05 -2.06
CA GLU A 67 5.25 -10.76 -3.03
C GLU A 67 6.45 -10.01 -2.40
N GLY A 68 6.36 -9.62 -1.12
CA GLY A 68 7.45 -8.98 -0.37
C GLY A 68 7.58 -7.47 -0.57
N TRP A 69 6.61 -6.82 -1.24
CA TRP A 69 6.61 -5.38 -1.49
C TRP A 69 6.20 -4.53 -0.27
N LEU A 70 5.40 -5.10 0.63
CA LEU A 70 4.90 -4.41 1.81
C LEU A 70 5.03 -5.29 3.04
N THR A 71 5.26 -4.65 4.19
CA THR A 71 5.18 -5.32 5.49
C THR A 71 4.16 -4.57 6.34
N ARG A 72 3.18 -5.29 6.88
CA ARG A 72 2.19 -4.71 7.79
C ARG A 72 2.67 -4.88 9.23
N LYS A 73 2.62 -3.80 10.01
CA LYS A 73 2.79 -3.88 11.47
C LYS A 73 1.45 -3.57 12.11
N ALA A 74 0.81 -4.59 12.70
CA ALA A 74 -0.40 -4.37 13.47
C ALA A 74 -0.05 -3.55 14.71
N ARG A 75 -0.74 -2.42 14.94
CA ARG A 75 -0.51 -1.56 16.11
C ARG A 75 -0.76 -2.28 17.44
N ARG A 76 -1.55 -3.36 17.44
CA ARG A 76 -1.69 -4.30 18.57
C ARG A 76 -0.89 -5.57 18.28
N GLN A 77 0.28 -5.68 18.88
CA GLN A 77 0.87 -6.99 19.19
C GLN A 77 -0.02 -7.58 20.30
N GLY A 78 -0.61 -8.74 20.06
CA GLY A 78 -1.73 -9.27 20.85
C GLY A 78 -1.42 -9.35 22.34
N ASN A 79 -2.30 -8.78 23.16
CA ASN A 79 -2.50 -9.19 24.54
C ASN A 79 -3.73 -10.10 24.55
N ARG A 80 -3.49 -11.41 24.39
CA ARG A 80 -4.45 -12.46 24.70
C ARG A 80 -3.69 -13.67 25.22
#